data_AF-A0A9J5ZCP0-F1
#
_entry.id   AF-A0A9J5ZCP0-F1
#
_cell.length_a   1.000
_cell.length_b   1.000
_cell.length_c   1.000
_cell.angle_alpha   90.00
_cell.angle_beta   90.00
_cell.angle_gamma   90.00
#
_symmetry.space_group_name_H-M   'P 1'
#
loop_
_entity.id
_entity.type
_entity.pdbx_description
1 polymer ?
#
loop_
_entity_poly.entity_id
_entity_poly.type
_entity_poly.pdbx_seq_one_letter_code
_entity_poly.pdbx_strand_id
1 'polypeptide(L)'
;MILKRGHLAQSTDVKATTLERDVPLIIEAAILDALTPLQTSIDTLTMRVEDCENRQGATSDVLALKAEVADLRKDEDYLKSTDFTSLIQAADDMDDPDTSGIPPNSTGDAHRDEAVVKESDAETDEEQIGLQEEKYSEICKIL
;
A
#
# COMPACT_ATOMS: atom_id res chain seq x y z
N MET A 1 -23.87 -28.32 51.18
CA MET A 1 -23.09 -27.12 50.76
C MET A 1 -23.50 -26.76 49.33
N ILE A 2 -23.58 -25.47 49.00
CA ILE A 2 -23.91 -24.99 47.64
C ILE A 2 -22.67 -24.34 47.05
N LEU A 3 -22.21 -24.83 45.88
CA LEU A 3 -21.01 -24.31 45.22
C LEU A 3 -21.38 -23.16 44.28
N LYS A 4 -20.93 -21.94 44.60
CA LYS A 4 -21.03 -20.77 43.71
C LYS A 4 -20.24 -21.03 42.41
N ARG A 5 -20.93 -21.12 41.28
CA ARG A 5 -20.33 -21.38 39.95
C ARG A 5 -20.47 -20.17 39.00
N GLY A 6 -20.38 -18.94 39.53
CA GLY A 6 -20.79 -17.71 38.85
C GLY A 6 -19.70 -16.84 38.21
N HIS A 7 -18.40 -17.15 38.37
CA HIS A 7 -17.31 -16.26 37.93
C HIS A 7 -16.46 -16.78 36.75
N LEU A 8 -16.65 -18.03 36.29
CA LEU A 8 -15.76 -18.63 35.29
C LEU A 8 -16.02 -18.15 33.85
N ALA A 9 -17.21 -17.62 33.55
CA ALA A 9 -17.61 -17.25 32.18
C ALA A 9 -17.02 -15.92 31.69
N GLN A 10 -16.52 -15.05 32.58
CA GLN A 10 -16.00 -13.72 32.22
C GLN A 10 -14.47 -13.69 31.96
N SER A 11 -13.76 -14.81 32.14
CA SER A 11 -12.29 -14.82 32.08
C SER A 11 -11.71 -15.04 30.67
N THR A 12 -12.51 -15.48 29.70
CA THR A 12 -12.08 -15.73 28.31
C THR A 12 -12.28 -14.50 27.42
N ASP A 13 -13.37 -13.77 27.64
CA ASP A 13 -13.84 -12.63 26.85
C ASP A 13 -12.85 -11.44 26.86
N VAL A 14 -12.33 -11.11 28.05
CA VAL A 14 -11.36 -10.01 28.28
C VAL A 14 -10.02 -10.23 27.56
N LYS A 15 -9.71 -11.46 27.13
CA LYS A 15 -8.48 -11.78 26.39
C LYS A 15 -8.60 -11.70 24.87
N ALA A 16 -9.81 -11.78 24.31
CA ALA A 16 -10.04 -11.49 22.89
C ALA A 16 -9.95 -9.97 22.65
N THR A 17 -10.75 -9.23 23.43
CA THR A 17 -10.88 -7.75 23.39
C THR A 17 -9.65 -6.94 23.80
N THR A 18 -8.55 -7.60 24.19
CA THR A 18 -7.22 -6.99 24.31
C THR A 18 -6.41 -7.20 23.03
N LEU A 19 -6.30 -8.43 22.53
CA LEU A 19 -5.58 -8.72 21.29
C LEU A 19 -6.15 -7.95 20.09
N GLU A 20 -7.47 -7.87 19.97
CA GLU A 20 -8.17 -7.11 18.91
C GLU A 20 -7.78 -5.61 18.91
N ARG A 21 -7.47 -5.03 20.08
CA ARG A 21 -7.02 -3.63 20.21
C ARG A 21 -5.52 -3.46 20.02
N ASP A 22 -4.74 -4.50 20.28
CA ASP A 22 -3.29 -4.48 20.10
C ASP A 22 -2.90 -4.71 18.62
N VAL A 23 -3.75 -5.36 17.81
CA VAL A 23 -3.48 -5.67 16.38
C VAL A 23 -3.15 -4.43 15.53
N PRO A 24 -3.93 -3.32 15.54
CA PRO A 24 -3.58 -2.12 14.77
C PRO A 24 -2.21 -1.55 15.15
N LEU A 25 -1.91 -1.49 16.47
CA LEU A 25 -0.64 -0.99 16.99
C LEU A 25 0.55 -1.89 16.59
N ILE A 26 0.35 -3.20 16.53
CA ILE A 26 1.35 -4.16 16.06
C ILE A 26 1.62 -3.99 14.55
N ILE A 27 0.58 -3.72 13.75
CA ILE A 27 0.71 -3.46 12.31
C ILE A 27 1.44 -2.12 12.07
N GLU A 28 1.04 -1.05 12.75
CA GLU A 28 1.69 0.27 12.67
C GLU A 28 3.19 0.18 13.03
N ALA A 29 3.52 -0.48 14.14
CA ALA A 29 4.90 -0.71 14.54
C ALA A 29 5.70 -1.51 13.48
N ALA A 30 5.12 -2.56 12.91
CA ALA A 30 5.77 -3.36 11.87
C ALA A 30 6.00 -2.58 10.56
N ILE A 31 5.11 -1.63 10.22
CA ILE A 31 5.30 -0.71 9.09
C ILE A 31 6.46 0.25 9.38
N LEU A 32 6.50 0.87 10.56
CA LEU A 32 7.57 1.80 10.95
C LEU A 32 8.96 1.10 11.00
N ASP A 33 9.03 -0.14 11.49
CA ASP A 33 10.24 -0.97 11.44
C ASP A 33 10.67 -1.24 9.98
N ALA A 34 9.72 -1.44 9.05
CA ALA A 34 9.99 -1.65 7.63
C ALA A 34 10.39 -0.35 6.87
N LEU A 35 9.98 0.83 7.34
CA LEU A 35 10.42 2.12 6.77
C LEU A 35 11.90 2.42 7.09
N THR A 36 12.42 1.97 8.24
CA THR A 36 13.81 2.22 8.65
C THR A 36 14.88 1.72 7.64
N PRO A 37 14.83 0.48 7.11
CA PRO A 37 15.75 0.04 6.05
C PRO A 37 15.46 0.70 4.68
N LEU A 38 14.23 1.13 4.41
CA LEU A 38 13.89 1.89 3.20
C LEU A 38 14.56 3.27 3.22
N GLN A 39 14.40 4.02 4.31
CA GLN A 39 15.08 5.30 4.54
C GLN A 39 16.61 5.17 4.39
N THR A 40 17.20 4.15 5.01
CA THR A 40 18.64 3.84 4.89
C THR A 40 19.06 3.59 3.43
N SER A 41 18.19 2.96 2.63
CA SER A 41 18.42 2.69 1.21
C SER A 41 18.31 3.97 0.36
N ILE A 42 17.36 4.85 0.66
CA ILE A 42 17.16 6.14 -0.01
C ILE A 42 18.31 7.09 0.29
N ASP A 43 18.79 7.16 1.53
CA ASP A 43 20.00 7.92 1.91
C ASP A 43 21.24 7.39 1.19
N THR A 44 21.41 6.06 1.13
CA THR A 44 22.50 5.40 0.40
C THR A 44 22.45 5.70 -1.10
N LEU A 45 21.25 5.69 -1.71
CA LEU A 45 21.06 6.02 -3.12
C LEU A 45 21.33 7.50 -3.39
N THR A 46 20.86 8.41 -2.51
CA THR A 46 21.13 9.86 -2.59
C THR A 46 22.64 10.13 -2.68
N MET A 47 23.41 9.58 -1.75
CA MET A 47 24.88 9.74 -1.72
C MET A 47 25.57 9.17 -2.97
N ARG A 48 25.05 8.09 -3.56
CA ARG A 48 25.59 7.47 -4.78
C ARG A 48 25.26 8.27 -6.04
N VAL A 49 24.10 8.91 -6.10
CA VAL A 49 23.73 9.86 -7.17
C VAL A 49 24.58 11.13 -7.10
N GLU A 50 24.85 11.66 -5.91
CA GLU A 50 25.76 12.80 -5.73
C GLU A 50 27.21 12.44 -6.12
N ASP A 51 27.69 11.24 -5.80
CA ASP A 51 29.01 10.76 -6.25
C ASP A 51 29.09 10.58 -7.78
N CYS A 52 28.00 10.17 -8.45
CA CYS A 52 27.89 10.21 -9.91
C CYS A 52 27.99 11.63 -10.47
N GLU A 53 27.19 12.57 -9.95
CA GLU A 53 27.16 13.97 -10.40
C GLU A 53 28.53 14.65 -10.25
N ASN A 54 29.26 14.35 -9.17
CA ASN A 54 30.61 14.87 -8.95
C ASN A 54 31.68 14.25 -9.88
N ARG A 55 31.43 13.06 -10.46
CA ARG A 55 32.39 12.35 -11.33
C ARG A 55 32.13 12.55 -12.82
N GLN A 56 30.87 12.53 -13.23
CA GLN A 56 30.44 12.64 -14.63
C GLN A 56 29.91 14.05 -14.98
N GLY A 57 29.64 14.88 -13.98
CA GLY A 57 28.90 16.12 -14.13
C GLY A 57 27.38 15.91 -14.06
N ALA A 58 26.64 17.01 -14.09
CA ALA A 58 25.18 17.00 -14.13
C ALA A 58 24.67 16.63 -15.53
N THR A 59 24.74 15.35 -15.88
CA THR A 59 24.12 14.79 -17.10
C THR A 59 22.59 14.77 -16.97
N SER A 60 21.87 14.66 -18.09
CA SER A 60 20.42 14.48 -18.12
C SER A 60 19.96 13.35 -17.19
N ASP A 61 20.68 12.24 -17.25
CA ASP A 61 20.29 10.96 -16.66
C ASP A 61 20.52 10.98 -15.14
N VAL A 62 21.64 11.57 -14.70
CA VAL A 62 21.93 11.80 -13.27
C VAL A 62 20.93 12.81 -12.68
N LEU A 63 20.57 13.86 -13.42
CA LEU A 63 19.54 14.82 -12.99
C LEU A 63 18.14 14.22 -12.93
N ALA A 64 17.78 13.32 -13.85
CA ALA A 64 16.52 12.59 -13.82
C ALA A 64 16.45 11.65 -12.61
N LEU A 65 17.47 10.81 -12.41
CA LEU A 65 17.57 9.92 -11.25
C LEU A 65 17.58 10.70 -9.92
N LYS A 66 18.22 11.87 -9.88
CA LYS A 66 18.19 12.78 -8.71
C LYS A 66 16.79 13.34 -8.44
N ALA A 67 15.99 13.58 -9.47
CA ALA A 67 14.59 13.97 -9.33
C ALA A 67 13.71 12.80 -8.82
N GLU A 68 13.92 11.57 -9.33
CA GLU A 68 13.24 10.36 -8.86
C GLU A 68 13.54 10.06 -7.38
N VAL A 69 14.81 10.16 -6.96
CA VAL A 69 15.21 10.02 -5.54
C VAL A 69 14.57 11.11 -4.66
N ALA A 70 14.41 12.32 -5.19
CA ALA A 70 13.74 13.41 -4.49
C ALA A 70 12.21 13.25 -4.45
N ASP A 71 11.60 12.49 -5.36
CA ASP A 71 10.19 12.10 -5.33
C ASP A 71 9.97 10.97 -4.31
N LEU A 72 10.80 9.93 -4.35
CA LEU A 72 10.77 8.79 -3.43
C LEU A 72 10.93 9.19 -1.95
N ARG A 73 11.63 10.29 -1.65
CA ARG A 73 11.64 10.88 -0.29
C ARG A 73 10.29 11.47 0.13
N LYS A 74 9.53 12.09 -0.79
CA LYS A 74 8.18 12.60 -0.49
C LYS A 74 7.23 11.45 -0.22
N ASP A 75 7.38 10.34 -0.95
CA ASP A 75 6.61 9.12 -0.71
C ASP A 75 6.97 8.49 0.63
N GLU A 76 8.25 8.48 1.04
CA GLU A 76 8.66 8.08 2.40
C GLU A 76 8.02 8.99 3.46
N ASP A 77 8.12 10.32 3.32
CA ASP A 77 7.55 11.30 4.25
C ASP A 77 6.01 11.23 4.32
N TYR A 78 5.34 10.97 3.19
CA TYR A 78 3.89 10.76 3.11
C TYR A 78 3.48 9.47 3.83
N LEU A 79 4.16 8.36 3.53
CA LEU A 79 3.90 7.06 4.16
C LEU A 79 4.18 7.10 5.67
N LYS A 80 5.17 7.87 6.10
CA LYS A 80 5.55 8.10 7.51
C LYS A 80 4.64 9.08 8.26
N SER A 81 3.89 9.91 7.54
CA SER A 81 2.88 10.82 8.10
C SER A 81 1.44 10.28 8.00
N THR A 82 1.27 9.09 7.43
CA THR A 82 -0.02 8.39 7.35
C THR A 82 -0.35 7.72 8.69
N ASP A 83 -1.52 8.02 9.23
CA ASP A 83 -2.09 7.31 10.39
C ASP A 83 -2.67 5.96 9.96
N PHE A 84 -1.86 4.90 10.08
CA PHE A 84 -2.28 3.54 9.76
C PHE A 84 -3.32 2.98 10.72
N THR A 85 -3.34 3.41 11.99
CA THR A 85 -4.36 2.99 12.96
C THR A 85 -5.74 3.48 12.53
N SER A 86 -5.87 4.73 12.09
CA SER A 86 -7.11 5.26 11.49
C SER A 86 -7.52 4.53 10.20
N LEU A 87 -6.55 4.14 9.35
CA LEU A 87 -6.83 3.42 8.11
C LEU A 87 -7.32 1.98 8.36
N ILE A 88 -6.73 1.28 9.34
CA ILE A 88 -7.15 -0.07 9.74
C ILE A 88 -8.55 -0.03 10.36
N GLN A 89 -8.79 0.88 11.31
CA GLN A 89 -10.08 1.00 11.98
C GLN A 89 -11.23 1.34 11.01
N ALA A 90 -10.97 2.11 9.95
CA ALA A 90 -11.95 2.43 8.92
C ALA A 90 -12.34 1.25 8.01
N ALA A 91 -11.56 0.16 8.01
CA ALA A 91 -11.90 -1.07 7.30
C ALA A 91 -12.82 -1.98 8.13
N ASP A 92 -12.57 -2.09 9.44
CA ASP A 92 -13.35 -2.94 10.35
C ASP A 92 -14.81 -2.45 10.52
N ASP A 93 -15.05 -1.12 10.45
CA ASP A 93 -16.38 -0.50 10.57
C ASP A 93 -17.32 -0.78 9.36
N MET A 94 -16.81 -1.45 8.31
CA MET A 94 -17.59 -1.84 7.12
C MET A 94 -18.20 -3.25 7.22
N ASP A 95 -17.83 -4.03 8.24
CA ASP A 95 -18.23 -5.44 8.39
C ASP A 95 -19.55 -5.63 9.17
N ASP A 96 -20.17 -4.53 9.63
CA ASP A 96 -21.61 -4.47 9.92
C ASP A 96 -22.32 -3.79 8.74
N PRO A 97 -22.71 -4.53 7.68
CA PRO A 97 -23.50 -3.99 6.58
C PRO A 97 -24.90 -3.66 7.12
N ASP A 98 -25.06 -2.40 7.56
CA ASP A 98 -26.24 -1.82 8.22
C ASP A 98 -27.51 -2.53 7.76
N THR A 99 -28.11 -3.31 8.66
CA THR A 99 -29.21 -4.24 8.36
C THR A 99 -30.56 -3.52 8.20
N SER A 100 -30.51 -2.41 7.47
CA SER A 100 -31.58 -1.63 6.86
C SER A 100 -32.66 -2.57 6.32
N GLY A 101 -33.76 -2.65 7.07
CA GLY A 101 -34.57 -3.86 7.15
C GLY A 101 -35.35 -4.20 5.89
N ILE A 102 -34.79 -5.06 5.04
CA ILE A 102 -35.52 -5.73 3.95
C ILE A 102 -36.04 -7.09 4.46
N PRO A 103 -37.36 -7.26 4.69
CA PRO A 103 -37.93 -8.55 5.07
C PRO A 103 -37.89 -9.54 3.89
N PRO A 104 -37.61 -10.84 4.11
CA PRO A 104 -37.37 -11.79 3.02
C PRO A 104 -38.65 -12.27 2.31
N ASN A 105 -39.09 -11.54 1.29
CA ASN A 105 -39.76 -12.02 0.06
C ASN A 105 -39.75 -10.86 -0.98
N SER A 106 -39.96 -11.06 -2.28
CA SER A 106 -40.49 -12.22 -3.00
C SER A 106 -39.74 -12.47 -4.31
N THR A 107 -39.82 -13.72 -4.80
CA THR A 107 -39.59 -14.08 -6.21
C THR A 107 -40.20 -13.06 -7.17
N GLY A 108 -39.39 -12.58 -8.11
CA GLY A 108 -39.78 -11.70 -9.20
C GLY A 108 -38.87 -11.91 -10.40
N ASP A 109 -39.25 -12.83 -11.28
CA ASP A 109 -38.58 -13.05 -12.57
C ASP A 109 -38.82 -11.83 -13.48
N ALA A 110 -37.74 -11.21 -13.96
CA ALA A 110 -37.78 -9.96 -14.70
C ALA A 110 -36.63 -9.84 -15.72
N HIS A 111 -36.84 -10.47 -16.88
CA HIS A 111 -36.32 -10.16 -18.22
C HIS A 111 -34.81 -9.85 -18.41
N ARG A 112 -34.17 -10.67 -19.24
CA ARG A 112 -32.80 -10.53 -19.72
C ARG A 112 -32.74 -9.54 -20.89
N ASP A 113 -32.39 -8.29 -20.64
CA ASP A 113 -32.07 -7.32 -21.70
C ASP A 113 -30.64 -7.52 -22.21
N GLU A 114 -30.51 -7.77 -23.51
CA GLU A 114 -29.28 -8.22 -24.16
C GLU A 114 -28.44 -7.02 -24.62
N ALA A 115 -27.54 -6.56 -23.74
CA ALA A 115 -26.65 -5.44 -24.03
C ALA A 115 -25.67 -5.78 -25.17
N VAL A 116 -25.81 -5.09 -26.31
CA VAL A 116 -24.92 -5.23 -27.47
C VAL A 116 -23.51 -4.76 -27.09
N VAL A 117 -22.60 -5.71 -26.89
CA VAL A 117 -21.16 -5.43 -26.76
C VAL A 117 -20.68 -4.85 -28.09
N LYS A 118 -20.30 -3.57 -28.06
CA LYS A 118 -19.70 -2.89 -29.20
C LYS A 118 -18.18 -3.01 -29.10
N GLU A 119 -17.65 -4.10 -29.63
CA GLU A 119 -16.21 -4.29 -29.81
C GLU A 119 -15.61 -3.04 -30.48
N SER A 120 -14.44 -2.63 -30.00
CA SER A 120 -13.76 -1.41 -30.41
C SER A 120 -12.30 -1.75 -30.62
N ASP A 121 -11.93 -2.02 -31.87
CA ASP A 121 -10.53 -2.18 -32.29
C ASP A 121 -9.78 -0.85 -32.09
N ALA A 122 -9.07 -0.76 -30.97
CA ALA A 122 -8.09 0.28 -30.70
C ALA A 122 -6.69 -0.25 -31.04
N GLU A 123 -6.42 -0.34 -32.35
CA GLU A 123 -5.08 -0.63 -32.89
C GLU A 123 -4.09 0.38 -32.29
N THR A 124 -3.27 -0.10 -31.35
CA THR A 124 -2.32 0.71 -30.59
C THR A 124 -0.92 0.47 -31.16
N ASP A 125 -0.32 1.52 -31.69
CA ASP A 125 0.94 1.49 -32.44
C ASP A 125 2.14 1.25 -31.51
N GLU A 126 2.53 -0.03 -31.33
CA GLU A 126 3.66 -0.45 -30.48
C GLU A 126 5.05 -0.22 -31.13
N GLU A 127 5.29 0.96 -31.73
CA GLU A 127 6.64 1.32 -32.18
C GLU A 127 7.47 2.00 -31.07
N GLN A 128 8.79 1.73 -31.08
CA GLN A 128 9.85 2.46 -30.35
C GLN A 128 10.08 2.12 -28.85
N ILE A 129 9.99 0.84 -28.49
CA ILE A 129 10.69 0.31 -27.28
C ILE A 129 12.23 0.33 -27.46
N GLY A 130 12.74 0.34 -28.70
CA GLY A 130 14.15 0.13 -29.05
C GLY A 130 15.17 1.23 -28.73
N LEU A 131 14.87 2.20 -27.84
CA LEU A 131 15.79 3.30 -27.51
C LEU A 131 16.29 3.32 -26.05
N GLN A 132 15.99 2.31 -25.22
CA GLN A 132 16.60 2.17 -23.90
C GLN A 132 17.92 1.37 -23.89
N GLU A 133 18.30 0.71 -25.00
CA GLU A 133 19.28 -0.40 -24.95
C GLU A 133 20.78 -0.03 -25.04
N GLU A 134 21.16 1.24 -25.25
CA GLU A 134 22.50 1.73 -24.85
C GLU A 134 22.56 2.16 -23.35
N LYS A 135 21.49 1.90 -22.60
CA LYS A 135 21.53 1.35 -21.22
C LYS A 135 22.31 2.20 -20.19
N TYR A 136 22.02 3.50 -20.14
CA TYR A 136 22.73 4.51 -19.32
C TYR A 136 24.25 4.62 -19.60
N SER A 137 24.77 3.83 -20.55
CA SER A 137 26.16 3.47 -20.86
C SER A 137 27.08 3.09 -19.69
N GLU A 138 27.18 3.93 -18.66
CA GLU A 138 28.05 3.76 -17.50
C GLU A 138 27.51 4.51 -16.27
N ILE A 139 26.73 3.84 -15.42
CA ILE A 139 25.78 4.51 -14.51
C ILE A 139 26.25 5.21 -13.20
N CYS A 140 27.47 5.19 -12.64
CA CYS A 140 28.79 4.68 -13.02
C CYS A 140 28.94 3.17 -12.76
N LYS A 141 28.85 2.37 -13.82
CA LYS A 141 28.97 0.89 -13.89
C LYS A 141 28.05 0.06 -12.99
N ILE A 142 27.91 0.32 -11.68
CA ILE A 142 26.97 -0.35 -10.76
C ILE A 142 26.48 0.61 -9.65
N LEU A 143 26.21 1.86 -10.03
CA LEU A 143 25.32 2.80 -9.30
C LEU A 143 23.99 2.08 -8.95
#